data_AF-A0A9E5JMS5-F1
#
_entry.id   AF-A0A9E5JMS5-F1
#
_cell.length_a   1.000
_cell.length_b   1.000
_cell.length_c   1.000
_cell.angle_alpha   90.00
_cell.angle_beta   90.00
_cell.angle_gamma   90.00
#
_symmetry.space_group_name_H-M   'P 1'
#
loop_
_entity.id
_entity.type
_entity.pdbx_description
1 polymer ?
#
loop_
_entity_poly.entity_id
_entity_poly.type
_entity_poly.pdbx_seq_one_letter_code
_entity_poly.pdbx_strand_id
1 'polypeptide(L)' 'MNLATILESHPGDSPAIISRGRTFTYADLRAQIASLRGALHEIGIGKGDRL' A
#
# COMPACT_ATOMS: atom_id res chain seq x y z
N MET A 1 4.80 9.64 -10.44
CA MET A 1 5.41 8.98 -9.27
C MET A 1 4.33 8.15 -8.58
N ASN A 2 4.51 6.84 -8.46
CA ASN A 2 3.50 5.91 -7.92
C ASN A 2 3.98 5.39 -6.55
N LEU A 3 3.10 5.41 -5.54
CA LEU A 3 3.45 4.93 -4.20
C LEU A 3 3.89 3.47 -4.21
N ALA A 4 3.28 2.63 -5.06
CA ALA A 4 3.64 1.22 -5.18
C ALA A 4 5.12 1.03 -5.58
N THR A 5 5.61 1.83 -6.54
CA THR A 5 7.00 1.76 -6.99
C THR A 5 8.01 2.19 -5.92
N ILE A 6 7.63 3.07 -4.98
CA ILE A 6 8.53 3.47 -3.88
C ILE A 6 8.66 2.33 -2.87
N LEU A 7 7.59 1.56 -2.68
CA LEU A 7 7.56 0.47 -1.72
C LEU A 7 8.38 -0.72 -2.19
N GLU A 8 8.47 -1.00 -3.49
CA GLU A 8 9.22 -2.13 -4.05
C GLU A 8 10.73 -2.10 -3.74
N SER A 9 11.34 -0.93 -3.63
CA SER A 9 12.79 -0.77 -3.40
C SER A 9 13.28 -1.15 -2.00
N HIS A 10 12.40 -1.51 -1.07
CA HIS A 10 12.72 -1.74 0.34
C HIS A 10 12.58 -3.22 0.74
N PRO A 11 13.44 -3.77 1.61
CA PRO A 11 13.24 -5.13 2.13
C PRO A 11 11.89 -5.26 2.85
N GLY A 12 11.22 -6.40 2.68
CA GLY A 12 9.86 -6.61 3.19
C GLY A 12 9.73 -6.40 4.70
N ASP A 13 10.67 -6.95 5.47
CA ASP A 13 10.66 -6.90 6.94
C ASP A 13 11.19 -5.57 7.51
N SER A 14 11.66 -4.66 6.66
CA SER A 14 12.11 -3.35 7.13
C SER A 14 10.92 -2.50 7.62
N PRO A 15 11.08 -1.74 8.71
CA PRO A 15 10.03 -0.84 9.19
C PRO A 15 9.78 0.28 8.17
N ALA A 16 8.50 0.52 7.87
CA ALA A 16 8.06 1.54 6.92
C ALA A 16 7.32 2.69 7.62
N ILE A 17 6.37 2.37 8.50
CA ILE A 17 5.58 3.36 9.26
C ILE A 17 5.56 2.97 10.72
N ILE A 18 5.78 3.95 11.60
CA ILE A 18 5.55 3.81 13.04
C ILE A 18 4.39 4.73 13.40
N SER A 19 3.32 4.17 13.94
CA SER A 19 2.12 4.92 14.35
C SER A 19 1.58 4.40 15.67
N ARG A 20 1.44 5.29 16.66
CA ARG A 20 0.91 4.97 17.99
C ARG A 20 1.59 3.75 18.63
N GLY A 21 2.92 3.65 18.50
CA GLY A 21 3.70 2.53 19.03
C GLY A 21 3.61 1.22 18.24
N ARG A 22 2.88 1.20 17.12
CA ARG A 22 2.81 0.06 16.21
C ARG A 22 3.70 0.30 14.99
N THR A 23 4.56 -0.68 14.70
CA THR A 23 5.41 -0.68 13.51
C THR A 23 4.72 -1.47 12.41
N PHE A 24 4.68 -0.89 11.22
CA PHE A 24 4.23 -1.52 9.99
C PHE A 24 5.43 -1.67 9.07
N THR A 25 5.62 -2.86 8.53
CA THR A 25 6.71 -3.17 7.60
C THR A 25 6.33 -2.84 6.16
N TYR A 26 7.31 -2.82 5.25
CA TYR A 26 7.03 -2.66 3.82
C TYR A 26 6.17 -3.81 3.26
N ALA A 27 6.32 -5.03 3.78
CA ALA A 27 5.45 -6.15 3.43
C ALA A 27 3.99 -5.87 3.83
N ASP A 28 3.76 -5.37 5.05
CA ASP A 28 2.42 -5.01 5.53
C ASP A 28 1.76 -3.95 4.63
N LEU A 29 2.52 -2.94 4.22
CA LEU A 29 2.00 -1.88 3.35
C LEU A 29 1.66 -2.40 1.94
N ARG A 30 2.50 -3.26 1.37
CA ARG A 30 2.22 -3.88 0.06
C ARG A 30 0.95 -4.71 0.09
N ALA A 31 0.77 -5.52 1.13
CA ALA A 31 -0.44 -6.33 1.30
C ALA A 31 -1.70 -5.45 1.42
N GLN A 32 -1.65 -4.40 2.25
CA GLN A 32 -2.77 -3.46 2.42
C GLN A 32 -3.12 -2.73 1.12
N ILE A 33 -2.10 -2.26 0.37
CA ILE A 33 -2.32 -1.57 -0.92
C ILE A 33 -2.90 -2.52 -1.97
N ALA A 34 -2.42 -3.76 -2.03
CA ALA A 34 -2.96 -4.76 -2.95
C ALA A 34 -4.45 -5.03 -2.65
N SER A 35 -4.80 -5.21 -1.37
CA SER A 35 -6.18 -5.39 -0.94
C SER A 35 -7.06 -4.18 -1.26
N LEU A 36 -6.60 -2.97 -0.97
CA LEU A 36 -7.34 -1.74 -1.26
C LEU A 36 -7.58 -1.59 -2.77
N ARG A 37 -6.55 -1.86 -3.59
CA ARG A 37 -6.69 -1.80 -5.06
C ARG A 37 -7.74 -2.78 -5.56
N GLY A 38 -7.76 -4.01 -5.04
CA GLY A 38 -8.78 -5.00 -5.37
C GLY A 38 -10.19 -4.49 -5.04
N ALA A 39 -10.39 -4.02 -3.81
CA ALA A 39 -11.68 -3.51 -3.37
C ALA A 39 -12.17 -2.31 -4.19
N LEU A 40 -11.28 -1.36 -4.51
CA LEU A 40 -11.62 -0.21 -5.36
C LEU A 40 -12.03 -0.65 -6.78
N HIS A 41 -11.31 -1.60 -7.35
CA HIS A 41 -11.63 -2.15 -8.65
C HIS A 41 -12.99 -2.88 -8.65
N GLU A 42 -13.32 -3.61 -7.58
CA GLU A 42 -14.61 -4.30 -7.41
C GLU A 42 -15.80 -3.33 -7.38
N ILE A 43 -15.63 -2.13 -6.82
CA ILE A 43 -16.67 -1.08 -6.82
C ILE A 43 -16.65 -0.22 -8.09
N GLY A 44 -15.91 -0.63 -9.13
CA GLY A 44 -15.87 0.02 -10.43
C GLY A 44 -14.99 1.27 -10.50
N ILE A 45 -14.18 1.54 -9.48
CA ILE A 45 -13.26 2.68 -9.44
C ILE A 45 -11.93 2.27 -10.07
N GLY A 46 -11.67 2.86 -11.24
CA GLY A 46 -10.51 2.58 -12.05
C GLY A 46 -9.45 3.68 -12.02
N LYS A 47 -8.48 3.54 -12.91
CA LYS A 47 -7.43 4.53 -13.09
C LYS A 47 -8.01 5.82 -13.68
N GLY A 48 -7.81 6.93 -12.99
CA GLY A 48 -8.28 8.26 -13.43
C GLY A 48 -9.54 8.72 -12.72
N ASP A 49 -10.24 7.81 -12.05
CA ASP A 49 -11.36 8.13 -11.17
C ASP A 49 -10.85 8.76 -9.87
N ARG A 50 -11.71 9.56 -9.23
CA ARG A 50 -11.39 10.30 -8.00
C ARG A 50 -12.23 9.79 -6.84
N LEU A 51 -11.59 9.69 -5.68
CA LEU A 51 -12.12 9.29 -4.37
C LEU A 51 -11.98 10.44 -3.39
#